data_AF-A0AAV8V747-F1
#
_entry.id   AF-A0AAV8V747-F1
#
_cell.length_a   1.000
_cell.length_b   1.000
_cell.length_c   1.000
_cell.angle_alpha   90.00
_cell.angle_beta   90.00
_cell.angle_gamma   90.00
#
_symmetry.space_group_name_H-M   'P 1'
#
loop_
_entity.id
_entity.type
_entity.pdbx_description
1 polymer ?
#
loop_
_entity_poly.entity_id
_entity_poly.type
_entity_poly.pdbx_seq_one_letter_code
_entity_poly.pdbx_strand_id
1 'polypeptide(L)'
;LNFALTPKDVPTLDIITSIEETCQKLSEDVSNEFRIRSKMILEKPLKIKSNISKEEMLALKELKNDKDIKILPADKGNATVIMNTGDYNSKISNLITEGQYTKLNKDPTKNTPHFIEKLTTINIDSTELLVSFDVVSLFTNVPVDKTLSIVRNKLENDNNLKIEQN
;
A
#
# COMPACT_ATOMS: atom_id res chain seq x y z
N LEU A 1 8.59 -10.42 -9.99
CA LEU A 1 9.24 -11.31 -9.01
C LEU A 1 8.36 -11.35 -7.76
N ASN A 2 8.05 -12.54 -7.24
CA ASN A 2 7.26 -12.73 -6.02
C ASN A 2 8.21 -12.77 -4.81
N PHE A 3 8.41 -11.61 -4.17
CA PHE A 3 9.30 -11.42 -3.02
C PHE A 3 8.61 -11.56 -1.66
N ALA A 4 7.40 -12.13 -1.62
CA ALA A 4 6.65 -12.26 -0.38
C ALA A 4 7.43 -13.13 0.62
N LEU A 5 7.62 -12.64 1.85
CA LEU A 5 8.28 -13.40 2.90
C LEU A 5 7.52 -14.70 3.15
N THR A 6 8.24 -15.81 3.26
CA THR A 6 7.61 -17.10 3.54
C THR A 6 6.93 -17.03 4.92
N PRO A 7 5.62 -17.36 5.03
CA PRO A 7 4.95 -17.45 6.31
C PRO A 7 5.68 -18.39 7.28
N LYS A 8 5.66 -18.09 8.58
CA LYS A 8 6.29 -18.95 9.59
C LYS A 8 5.54 -20.26 9.81
N ASP A 9 4.24 -20.21 9.60
CA ASP A 9 3.31 -21.32 9.75
C ASP A 9 2.49 -21.43 8.47
N VAL A 10 2.03 -22.65 8.17
CA VAL A 10 1.10 -22.87 7.06
C VAL A 10 -0.23 -22.18 7.43
N PRO A 11 -0.84 -21.37 6.54
CA PRO A 11 -2.11 -20.71 6.81
C PRO A 11 -3.26 -21.73 6.73
N THR A 12 -3.31 -22.60 7.74
CA THR A 12 -4.24 -23.73 7.81
C THR A 12 -5.69 -23.27 7.75
N LEU A 13 -6.02 -22.13 8.37
CA LEU A 13 -7.36 -21.57 8.36
C LEU A 13 -7.78 -21.14 6.94
N ASP A 14 -6.93 -20.39 6.23
CA ASP A 14 -7.26 -19.93 4.87
C ASP A 14 -7.40 -21.11 3.90
N ILE A 15 -6.55 -22.13 4.06
CA ILE A 15 -6.61 -23.37 3.29
C ILE A 15 -7.92 -24.11 3.58
N ILE A 16 -8.29 -24.29 4.86
CA ILE A 16 -9.54 -24.94 5.25
C ILE A 16 -10.75 -24.15 4.76
N THR A 17 -10.78 -22.83 4.94
CA THR A 17 -11.87 -21.97 4.46
C THR A 17 -12.04 -22.10 2.94
N SER A 18 -10.95 -22.05 2.18
CA SER A 18 -10.98 -22.23 0.72
C SER A 18 -11.50 -23.61 0.31
N ILE A 19 -11.10 -24.66 1.04
CA ILE A 19 -11.58 -26.02 0.82
C ILE A 19 -13.06 -26.13 1.15
N GLU A 20 -13.52 -25.60 2.28
CA GLU A 20 -14.93 -25.67 2.70
C GLU A 20 -15.85 -24.88 1.76
N GLU A 21 -15.42 -23.72 1.26
CA GLU A 21 -16.15 -22.98 0.21
C GLU A 21 -16.31 -23.81 -1.07
N THR A 22 -15.32 -24.66 -1.39
CA THR A 22 -15.36 -25.56 -2.54
C THR A 22 -16.25 -26.77 -2.26
N CYS A 23 -16.15 -27.35 -1.06
CA CYS A 23 -16.96 -28.49 -0.60
C CYS A 23 -18.46 -28.16 -0.52
N GLN A 24 -18.84 -26.90 -0.27
CA GLN A 24 -20.24 -26.46 -0.32
C GLN A 24 -20.90 -26.64 -1.69
N LYS A 25 -20.11 -26.71 -2.78
CA LYS A 25 -20.59 -26.83 -4.16
C LYS A 25 -20.57 -28.27 -4.68
N LEU A 26 -20.06 -29.22 -3.90
CA LEU A 26 -19.85 -30.63 -4.30
C LEU A 26 -20.80 -31.56 -3.53
N SER A 27 -20.93 -32.81 -4.00
CA SER A 27 -21.69 -33.85 -3.30
C SER A 27 -21.00 -34.23 -1.98
N GLU A 28 -21.81 -34.67 -1.00
CA GLU A 28 -21.34 -34.93 0.36
C GLU A 28 -20.22 -35.98 0.42
N ASP A 29 -20.30 -37.03 -0.39
CA ASP A 29 -19.28 -38.09 -0.48
C ASP A 29 -17.93 -37.56 -0.94
N VAL A 30 -17.92 -36.73 -2.00
CA VAL A 30 -16.70 -36.12 -2.55
C VAL A 30 -16.13 -35.09 -1.57
N SER A 31 -16.99 -34.26 -0.97
CA SER A 31 -16.57 -33.29 0.05
C SER A 31 -15.92 -33.97 1.26
N ASN A 32 -16.45 -35.10 1.71
CA ASN A 32 -15.85 -35.87 2.80
C ASN A 32 -14.50 -36.48 2.41
N GLU A 33 -14.34 -36.97 1.18
CA GLU A 33 -13.04 -37.43 0.67
C GLU A 33 -12.00 -36.29 0.66
N PHE A 34 -12.38 -35.10 0.17
CA PHE A 34 -11.52 -33.92 0.15
C PHE A 34 -11.12 -33.47 1.56
N ARG A 35 -12.06 -33.44 2.52
CA ARG A 35 -11.77 -33.13 3.93
C ARG A 35 -10.76 -34.09 4.54
N ILE A 36 -10.95 -35.40 4.33
CA ILE A 36 -10.05 -36.44 4.86
C ILE A 36 -8.65 -36.27 4.28
N ARG A 37 -8.52 -36.11 2.95
CA ARG A 37 -7.21 -35.91 2.31
C ARG A 37 -6.53 -34.63 2.76
N SER A 38 -7.29 -33.54 2.91
CA SER A 38 -6.76 -32.25 3.34
C SER A 38 -6.23 -32.31 4.77
N LYS A 39 -6.98 -32.94 5.68
CA LYS A 39 -6.55 -33.21 7.05
C LYS A 39 -5.25 -34.03 7.07
N MET A 40 -5.17 -35.11 6.30
CA MET A 40 -3.95 -35.93 6.20
C MET A 40 -2.73 -35.18 5.68
N ILE A 41 -2.91 -34.16 4.84
CA ILE A 41 -1.81 -33.33 4.31
C ILE A 41 -1.38 -32.29 5.34
N LEU A 42 -2.34 -31.66 6.03
CA LEU A 42 -2.09 -30.62 7.04
C LEU A 42 -1.50 -31.18 8.33
N GLU A 43 -1.80 -32.44 8.69
CA GLU A 43 -1.20 -33.13 9.84
C GLU A 43 0.26 -33.57 9.60
N LYS A 44 0.75 -33.52 8.36
CA LYS A 44 2.15 -33.84 8.06
C LYS A 44 3.06 -32.68 8.49
N PRO A 45 4.26 -32.96 9.05
CA PRO A 45 5.22 -31.92 9.38
C PRO A 45 5.78 -31.29 8.09
N LEU A 46 5.22 -30.15 7.70
CA LEU A 46 5.69 -29.35 6.58
C LEU A 46 6.87 -28.48 7.07
N LYS A 47 8.07 -28.75 6.55
CA LYS A 47 9.24 -27.89 6.79
C LYS A 47 9.17 -26.68 5.88
N ILE A 48 8.72 -25.55 6.42
CA ILE A 48 8.70 -24.29 5.69
C ILE A 48 10.13 -23.75 5.57
N LYS A 49 10.60 -23.55 4.34
CA LYS A 49 11.92 -22.96 4.09
C LYS A 49 11.77 -21.43 4.09
N SER A 50 12.49 -20.78 5.00
CA SER A 50 12.63 -19.32 4.99
C SER A 50 13.27 -18.89 3.66
N ASN A 51 12.71 -17.86 3.03
CA ASN A 51 13.29 -17.21 1.86
C ASN A 51 14.15 -15.98 2.24
N ILE A 52 14.42 -15.79 3.53
CA ILE A 52 15.27 -14.73 4.07
C ILE A 52 16.34 -15.33 4.99
N SER A 53 17.56 -14.82 4.90
CA SER A 53 18.70 -15.19 5.74
C SER A 53 18.60 -14.58 7.14
N LYS A 54 19.47 -15.02 8.07
CA LYS A 54 19.48 -14.46 9.43
C LYS A 54 19.98 -13.03 9.41
N GLU A 55 20.97 -12.76 8.59
CA GLU A 55 21.62 -11.47 8.40
C GLU A 55 20.62 -10.45 7.84
N GLU A 56 19.86 -10.83 6.81
CA GLU A 56 18.80 -9.97 6.25
C GLU A 56 17.67 -9.72 7.27
N MET A 57 17.26 -10.74 8.03
CA MET A 57 16.25 -10.58 9.08
C MET A 57 16.73 -9.64 10.20
N LEU A 58 18.01 -9.69 10.55
CA LEU A 58 18.63 -8.78 11.52
C LEU A 58 18.66 -7.35 10.97
N ALA A 59 19.13 -7.17 9.74
CA ALA A 59 19.14 -5.88 9.07
C ALA A 59 17.73 -5.26 8.99
N LEU A 60 16.69 -6.04 8.68
CA LEU A 60 15.30 -5.57 8.69
C LEU A 60 14.81 -5.17 10.08
N LYS A 61 15.25 -5.85 11.14
CA LYS A 61 14.90 -5.49 12.53
C LYS A 61 15.59 -4.20 12.96
N GLU A 62 16.86 -4.05 12.61
CA GLU A 62 17.62 -2.82 12.87
C GLU A 62 16.99 -1.64 12.14
N LEU A 63 16.71 -1.81 10.84
CA LEU A 63 16.05 -0.81 10.01
C LEU A 63 14.66 -0.44 10.54
N LYS A 64 13.90 -1.41 11.06
CA LYS A 64 12.59 -1.13 11.68
C LYS A 64 12.68 -0.33 12.98
N ASN A 65 13.77 -0.48 13.73
CA ASN A 65 13.96 0.18 15.03
C ASN A 65 14.62 1.56 14.90
N ASP A 66 15.19 1.87 13.74
CA ASP A 66 15.74 3.18 13.42
C ASP A 66 14.62 4.24 13.37
N LYS A 67 14.77 5.28 14.19
CA LYS A 67 13.81 6.39 14.30
C LYS A 67 14.11 7.53 13.32
N ASP A 68 15.32 7.58 12.78
CA ASP A 68 15.78 8.62 11.88
C ASP A 68 15.33 8.37 10.43
N ILE A 69 14.76 7.19 10.16
CA ILE A 69 14.19 6.85 8.86
C ILE A 69 12.68 6.62 8.93
N LYS A 70 11.98 7.03 7.88
CA LYS A 70 10.59 6.72 7.60
C LYS A 70 10.49 5.84 6.38
N ILE A 71 9.86 4.68 6.57
CA ILE A 71 9.53 3.72 5.52
C ILE A 71 8.02 3.78 5.31
N LEU A 72 7.59 4.18 4.12
CA LEU A 72 6.19 4.38 3.76
C LEU A 72 5.88 3.69 2.43
N PRO A 73 4.65 3.18 2.22
CA PRO A 73 4.22 2.78 0.89
C PRO A 73 4.23 4.01 -0.03
N ALA A 74 4.68 3.83 -1.27
CA ALA A 74 4.55 4.88 -2.28
C ALA A 74 3.08 5.08 -2.66
N ASP A 75 2.70 6.32 -2.94
CA ASP A 75 1.34 6.68 -3.40
C ASP A 75 0.98 6.00 -4.74
N LYS A 76 1.99 5.70 -5.58
CA LYS A 76 1.81 5.14 -6.92
C LYS A 76 2.73 3.95 -7.16
N GLY A 77 2.13 2.81 -7.51
CA GLY A 77 2.84 1.58 -7.84
C GLY A 77 3.15 0.69 -6.63
N ASN A 78 3.83 -0.44 -6.89
CA ASN A 78 4.29 -1.39 -5.88
C ASN A 78 5.71 -1.02 -5.41
N ALA A 79 5.86 0.20 -4.88
CA ALA A 79 7.15 0.74 -4.43
C ALA A 79 7.08 1.17 -2.96
N THR A 80 8.24 1.15 -2.30
CA THR A 80 8.41 1.60 -0.92
C THR A 80 9.34 2.80 -0.90
N VAL A 81 8.95 3.86 -0.21
CA VAL A 81 9.76 5.06 -0.03
C VAL A 81 10.49 4.99 1.30
N ILE A 82 11.80 5.22 1.27
CA ILE A 82 12.64 5.36 2.45
C ILE A 82 13.17 6.80 2.46
N MET A 83 12.97 7.51 3.55
CA MET A 83 13.46 8.89 3.69
C MET A 83 13.83 9.21 5.13
N ASN A 84 14.64 10.24 5.33
CA ASN A 84 14.94 10.72 6.68
C ASN A 84 13.68 11.33 7.34
N THR A 85 13.49 11.04 8.62
CA THR A 85 12.36 11.52 9.43
C THR A 85 12.32 13.04 9.52
N GLY A 86 13.47 13.71 9.66
CA GLY A 86 13.57 15.17 9.72
C GLY A 86 13.15 15.83 8.40
N ASP A 87 13.62 15.30 7.28
CA ASP A 87 13.26 15.78 5.94
C ASP A 87 11.77 15.58 5.65
N TYR A 88 11.22 14.43 6.03
CA TYR A 88 9.79 14.15 5.91
C TYR A 88 8.96 15.19 6.67
N ASN A 89 9.30 15.41 7.95
CA ASN A 89 8.57 16.34 8.80
C ASN A 89 8.62 17.78 8.27
N SER A 90 9.79 18.20 7.78
CA SER A 90 9.98 19.53 7.20
C SER A 90 9.15 19.70 5.92
N LYS A 91 9.18 18.72 5.01
CA LYS A 91 8.42 18.75 3.76
C LYS A 91 6.91 18.76 4.00
N ILE A 92 6.41 17.93 4.92
CA ILE A 92 4.98 17.89 5.24
C ILE A 92 4.53 19.19 5.91
N SER A 93 5.34 19.74 6.81
CA SER A 93 5.03 21.02 7.46
C SER A 93 4.95 22.16 6.43
N ASN A 94 5.90 22.22 5.50
CA ASN A 94 5.88 23.21 4.42
C ASN A 94 4.66 23.01 3.50
N LEU A 95 4.35 21.76 3.13
CA LEU A 95 3.19 21.45 2.28
C LEU A 95 1.86 21.89 2.92
N ILE A 96 1.71 21.70 4.24
CA ILE A 96 0.49 22.08 4.96
C ILE A 96 0.43 23.60 5.18
N THR A 97 1.57 24.26 5.40
CA THR A 97 1.62 25.68 5.77
C THR A 97 1.60 26.61 4.56
N GLU A 98 2.37 26.29 3.52
CA GLU A 98 2.51 27.11 2.30
C GLU A 98 1.60 26.62 1.16
N GLY A 99 1.00 25.44 1.31
CA GLY A 99 0.14 24.84 0.30
C GLY A 99 -1.27 25.40 0.26
N GLN A 100 -2.13 24.70 -0.50
CA GLN A 100 -3.53 25.08 -0.70
C GLN A 100 -4.46 24.60 0.42
N TYR A 101 -3.91 24.08 1.52
CA TYR A 101 -4.68 23.43 2.57
C TYR A 101 -5.07 24.45 3.66
N THR A 102 -6.36 24.51 3.99
CA THR A 102 -6.86 25.32 5.11
C THR A 102 -7.29 24.41 6.25
N LYS A 103 -6.84 24.69 7.48
CA LYS A 103 -7.26 23.94 8.66
C LYS A 103 -8.77 24.14 8.91
N LEU A 104 -9.50 23.04 8.95
CA LEU A 104 -10.92 23.04 9.32
C LEU A 104 -11.06 22.88 10.84
N ASN A 105 -11.91 23.71 11.45
CA ASN A 105 -12.17 23.68 12.90
C ASN A 105 -13.07 22.51 13.35
N LYS A 106 -13.77 21.89 12.40
CA LYS A 106 -14.64 20.73 12.60
C LYS A 106 -14.74 19.95 11.30
N ASP A 107 -14.96 18.65 11.39
CA ASP A 107 -15.31 17.85 10.23
C ASP A 107 -16.61 18.43 9.62
N PRO A 108 -16.60 18.80 8.32
CA PRO A 108 -17.82 19.27 7.66
C PRO A 108 -18.87 18.16 7.55
N THR A 109 -18.50 16.89 7.69
CA THR A 109 -19.39 15.74 7.52
C THR A 109 -19.35 14.87 8.78
N LYS A 110 -20.38 14.96 9.62
CA LYS A 110 -20.46 14.17 10.87
C LYS A 110 -20.57 12.66 10.64
N ASN A 111 -21.27 12.24 9.58
CA ASN A 111 -21.50 10.85 9.21
C ASN A 111 -22.11 10.76 7.81
N THR A 112 -22.21 9.55 7.26
CA THR A 112 -22.79 9.29 5.93
C THR A 112 -24.20 9.87 5.77
N PRO A 113 -25.14 9.75 6.73
CA PRO A 113 -26.45 10.37 6.60
C PRO A 113 -26.41 11.90 6.44
N HIS A 114 -25.54 12.59 7.19
CA HIS A 114 -25.40 14.04 7.08
C HIS A 114 -24.83 14.48 5.71
N PHE A 115 -23.98 13.65 5.09
CA PHE A 115 -23.50 13.89 3.74
C PHE A 115 -24.64 13.82 2.71
N ILE A 116 -25.49 12.79 2.81
CA ILE A 116 -26.65 12.64 1.92
C ILE A 116 -27.62 13.81 2.06
N GLU A 117 -27.92 14.25 3.29
CA GLU A 117 -28.76 15.42 3.55
C GLU A 117 -28.22 16.69 2.86
N LYS A 118 -26.90 16.91 2.94
CA LYS A 118 -26.27 18.03 2.24
C LYS A 118 -26.41 17.92 0.73
N LEU A 119 -26.20 16.74 0.15
CA LEU A 119 -26.37 16.53 -1.29
C LEU A 119 -27.81 16.79 -1.72
N THR A 120 -28.81 16.37 -0.93
CA THR A 120 -30.23 16.63 -1.23
C THR A 120 -30.63 18.09 -1.13
N THR A 121 -29.84 18.94 -0.46
CA THR A 121 -30.11 20.37 -0.30
C THR A 121 -29.51 21.21 -1.44
N ILE A 122 -28.68 20.62 -2.31
CA ILE A 122 -28.08 21.32 -3.45
C ILE A 122 -29.14 21.44 -4.55
N ASN A 123 -29.54 22.68 -4.87
CA ASN A 123 -30.42 22.98 -6.01
C ASN A 123 -29.55 23.26 -7.24
N ILE A 124 -29.64 22.40 -8.25
CA ILE A 124 -28.90 22.51 -9.50
C ILE A 124 -29.74 23.34 -10.48
N ASP A 125 -29.23 24.47 -10.96
CA ASP A 125 -29.93 25.27 -11.98
C ASP A 125 -29.92 24.54 -13.34
N SER A 126 -30.87 24.89 -14.21
CA SER A 126 -30.93 24.45 -15.62
C SER A 126 -29.65 24.72 -16.44
N THR A 127 -28.78 25.61 -15.98
CA THR A 127 -27.47 25.90 -16.60
C THR A 127 -26.30 25.15 -15.93
N GLU A 128 -26.54 24.44 -14.83
CA GLU A 128 -25.53 23.73 -14.07
C GLU A 128 -25.56 22.24 -14.39
N LEU A 129 -24.38 21.62 -14.43
CA LEU A 129 -24.22 20.19 -14.67
C LEU A 129 -23.56 19.55 -13.45
N LEU A 130 -24.24 18.57 -12.86
CA LEU A 130 -23.60 17.70 -11.87
C LEU A 130 -22.68 16.72 -12.58
N VAL A 131 -21.39 16.78 -12.27
CA VAL A 131 -20.39 15.84 -12.80
C VAL A 131 -19.90 14.95 -11.67
N SER A 132 -20.18 13.65 -11.77
CA SER A 132 -19.58 12.63 -10.90
C SER A 132 -18.26 12.18 -11.49
N PHE A 133 -17.16 12.43 -10.79
CA PHE A 133 -15.86 11.86 -11.14
C PHE A 133 -15.58 10.67 -10.22
N ASP A 134 -15.36 9.51 -10.82
CA ASP A 134 -14.76 8.37 -10.12
C ASP A 134 -13.24 8.42 -10.33
N VAL A 135 -12.48 8.30 -9.24
CA VAL A 135 -11.03 8.33 -9.29
C VAL A 135 -10.51 6.90 -9.34
N VAL A 136 -10.38 6.37 -10.54
CA VAL A 136 -9.65 5.12 -10.78
C VAL A 136 -8.17 5.48 -10.84
N SER A 137 -7.44 5.18 -9.75
CA SER A 137 -5.99 5.35 -9.58
C SER A 137 -5.41 6.60 -10.23
N LEU A 138 -5.06 7.60 -9.41
CA LEU A 138 -4.30 8.79 -9.83
C LEU A 138 -2.89 8.39 -10.34
N PHE A 139 -2.74 7.66 -11.43
CA PHE A 139 -1.50 7.64 -12.18
C PHE A 139 -1.36 9.05 -12.74
N THR A 140 -0.56 9.89 -12.09
CA THR A 140 -0.26 11.21 -12.65
C THR A 140 0.35 10.95 -14.02
N ASN A 141 -0.23 11.53 -15.07
CA ASN A 141 0.45 11.74 -16.34
C ASN A 141 1.64 12.66 -16.10
N VAL A 142 2.68 12.12 -15.46
CA VAL A 142 3.94 12.82 -15.23
C VAL A 142 4.64 12.85 -16.58
N PRO A 143 4.91 14.02 -17.18
CA PRO A 143 5.63 14.11 -18.44
C PRO A 143 7.06 13.59 -18.23
N VAL A 144 7.28 12.33 -18.62
CA VAL A 144 8.49 11.56 -18.31
C VAL A 144 9.75 12.31 -18.75
N ASP A 145 9.76 12.85 -19.95
CA ASP A 145 10.91 13.60 -20.49
C ASP A 145 11.24 14.84 -19.66
N LYS A 146 10.21 15.58 -19.24
CA LYS A 146 10.38 16.75 -18.38
C LYS A 146 10.91 16.35 -17.01
N THR A 147 10.39 15.28 -16.43
CA THR A 147 10.88 14.77 -15.14
C THR A 147 12.32 14.28 -15.23
N LEU A 148 12.70 13.58 -16.30
CA LEU A 148 14.08 13.15 -16.53
C LEU A 148 15.02 14.34 -16.69
N SER A 149 14.60 15.39 -17.40
CA SER A 149 15.41 16.61 -17.54
C SER A 149 15.64 17.31 -16.18
N ILE A 150 14.60 17.37 -15.33
CA ILE A 150 14.69 17.95 -13.98
C ILE A 150 15.61 17.11 -13.07
N VAL A 151 15.45 15.78 -13.08
CA VAL A 151 16.29 14.88 -12.28
C VAL A 151 17.74 14.98 -12.73
N ARG A 152 18.01 14.97 -14.04
CA ARG A 152 19.35 15.12 -14.60
C ARG A 152 20.00 16.42 -14.16
N ASN A 153 19.29 17.54 -14.33
CA ASN A 153 19.79 18.85 -13.92
C ASN A 153 20.08 18.92 -12.41
N LYS A 154 19.22 18.34 -11.57
CA LYS A 154 19.47 18.28 -10.13
C LYS A 154 20.69 17.44 -9.76
N LEU A 155 20.88 16.31 -10.42
CA LEU A 155 22.05 15.44 -10.19
C LEU A 155 23.35 16.11 -10.64
N GLU A 156 23.35 16.77 -11.80
CA GLU A 156 24.52 17.48 -12.33
C GLU A 156 24.94 18.68 -11.46
N ASN A 157 24.00 19.28 -10.74
CA ASN A 157 24.24 20.43 -9.86
C ASN A 157 24.43 20.06 -8.38
N ASP A 158 24.39 18.77 -8.03
CA ASP A 158 24.57 18.34 -6.65
C ASP A 158 26.06 18.16 -6.31
N ASN A 159 26.62 19.14 -5.61
CA ASN A 159 28.02 19.16 -5.20
C ASN A 159 28.41 18.06 -4.19
N ASN A 160 27.45 17.34 -3.61
CA ASN A 160 27.71 16.23 -2.69
C ASN A 160 27.74 14.86 -3.38
N LEU A 161 27.28 14.76 -4.63
CA LEU A 161 27.34 13.53 -5.42
C LEU A 161 28.73 13.42 -6.08
N LYS A 162 29.67 12.80 -5.37
CA LYS A 162 30.95 12.39 -5.97
C LYS A 162 30.68 11.30 -7.01
N ILE A 163 30.73 11.66 -8.28
CA ILE A 163 30.74 10.68 -9.36
C ILE A 163 32.13 10.05 -9.36
N GLU A 164 32.25 8.80 -8.91
CA GLU A 164 33.45 8.01 -9.15
C GLU A 164 33.60 7.82 -10.67
N GLN A 165 34.59 8.49 -11.24
CA GLN A 165 35.00 8.27 -12.63
C GLN A 165 35.82 6.97 -12.66
N ASN A 166 35.24 5.92 -13.24
CA ASN A 166 35.99 4.76 -13.73
C ASN A 166 36.67 5.11 -15.07
#